data_AF-A0A396IQ41-F1
#
_entry.id   AF-A0A396IQ41-F1
#
_cell.length_a   1.000
_cell.length_b   1.000
_cell.length_c   1.000
_cell.angle_alpha   90.00
_cell.angle_beta   90.00
_cell.angle_gamma   90.00
#
_symmetry.space_group_name_H-M   'P 1'
#
loop_
_entity.id
_entity.type
_entity.pdbx_description
1 polymer ?
#
loop_
_entity_poly.entity_id
_entity_poly.type
_entity_poly.pdbx_seq_one_letter_code
_entity_poly.pdbx_strand_id
1 'polypeptide(L)'
;MGNEKSDMIPVDVIFVIAEKPHTLYTRNGDDLLIQQKITYVEALRGTVLKIPTLDGRSLSVTLPRRVTLGYEHKVPGEGMPLTKVPGRKGTLKITITDIKYF
;
A
#
# COMPACT_ATOMS: atom_id res chain seq x y z
N MET A 1 -2.29 43.34 36.97
CA MET A 1 -1.97 44.08 35.73
C MET A 1 -1.97 43.05 34.61
N GLY A 2 -2.98 43.12 33.74
CA GLY A 2 -3.28 42.11 32.73
C GLY A 2 -2.49 42.31 31.45
N ASN A 3 -2.07 41.19 30.87
CA ASN A 3 -1.48 41.09 29.54
C ASN A 3 -2.41 40.27 28.65
N GLU A 4 -3.55 40.84 28.28
CA GLU A 4 -4.40 40.33 27.22
C GLU A 4 -4.59 41.46 26.20
N LYS A 5 -4.03 41.29 25.00
CA LYS A 5 -4.31 42.16 23.86
C LYS A 5 -5.59 41.67 23.20
N SER A 6 -6.68 42.37 23.47
CA SER A 6 -8.08 42.01 23.21
C SER A 6 -8.58 42.27 21.77
N ASP A 7 -7.73 42.22 20.72
CA ASP A 7 -8.17 42.61 19.35
C ASP A 7 -7.65 41.70 18.21
N MET A 8 -7.23 40.45 18.48
CA MET A 8 -6.86 39.51 17.42
C MET A 8 -7.98 38.50 17.15
N ILE A 9 -8.54 38.54 15.94
CA ILE A 9 -9.36 37.46 15.39
C ILE A 9 -8.52 36.18 15.44
N PRO A 10 -9.00 35.07 16.03
CA PRO A 10 -8.23 33.83 16.09
C PRO A 10 -7.86 33.37 14.68
N VAL A 11 -6.57 33.10 14.48
CA VAL A 11 -6.02 32.60 13.21
C VAL A 11 -6.29 31.10 13.12
N ASP A 12 -6.77 30.64 11.97
CA ASP A 12 -7.01 29.23 11.72
C ASP A 12 -5.71 28.42 11.73
N VAL A 13 -5.73 27.27 12.42
CA VAL A 13 -4.65 26.29 12.39
C VAL A 13 -5.00 25.22 11.36
N ILE A 14 -4.25 25.19 10.25
CA ILE A 14 -4.41 24.21 9.18
C ILE A 14 -3.42 23.06 9.38
N PHE A 15 -3.94 21.84 9.52
CA PHE A 15 -3.12 20.63 9.52
C PHE A 15 -3.05 20.04 8.11
N VAL A 16 -1.84 19.89 7.58
CA VAL A 16 -1.59 19.13 6.34
C VAL A 16 -1.07 17.75 6.73
N ILE A 17 -1.83 16.72 6.38
CA ILE A 17 -1.42 15.34 6.60
C ILE A 17 -0.48 14.96 5.45
N ALA A 18 0.75 14.59 5.79
CA ALA A 18 1.73 14.04 4.86
C ALA A 18 1.95 12.56 5.14
N GLU A 19 2.02 11.76 4.08
CA GLU A 19 2.29 10.33 4.19
C GLU A 19 3.79 10.11 4.38
N LYS A 20 4.16 9.36 5.42
CA LYS A 20 5.54 8.92 5.61
C LYS A 20 5.84 7.77 4.66
N PRO A 21 7.02 7.74 4.02
CA PRO A 21 7.44 6.59 3.23
C PRO A 21 7.36 5.30 4.05
N HIS A 22 6.68 4.28 3.51
CA HIS A 22 6.60 2.96 4.11
C HIS A 22 7.56 2.01 3.38
N THR A 23 8.18 1.09 4.12
CA THR A 23 9.23 0.20 3.58
C THR A 23 8.71 -0.77 2.53
N LEU A 24 7.44 -1.17 2.62
CA LEU A 24 6.81 -2.15 1.73
C LEU A 24 5.76 -1.58 0.80
N TYR A 25 5.15 -0.45 1.15
CA TYR A 25 3.92 0.01 0.51
C TYR A 25 4.08 1.42 -0.02
N THR A 26 3.58 1.62 -1.22
CA THR A 26 3.38 2.96 -1.78
C THR A 26 1.88 3.15 -2.01
N ARG A 27 1.32 4.23 -1.50
CA ARG A 27 -0.08 4.55 -1.73
C ARG A 27 -0.26 5.19 -3.09
N ASN A 28 -1.30 4.79 -3.82
CA ASN A 28 -1.76 5.46 -5.03
C ASN A 28 -3.28 5.67 -4.95
N GLY A 29 -3.71 6.83 -4.47
CA GLY A 29 -5.11 7.10 -4.18
C GLY A 29 -5.63 6.14 -3.09
N ASP A 30 -6.62 5.32 -3.43
CA ASP A 30 -7.16 4.30 -2.52
C ASP A 30 -6.48 2.92 -2.68
N ASP A 31 -5.58 2.77 -3.65
CA ASP A 31 -4.85 1.54 -3.89
C ASP A 31 -3.51 1.50 -3.13
N LEU A 32 -3.05 0.29 -2.80
CA LEU A 32 -1.71 0.03 -2.28
C LEU A 32 -0.88 -0.66 -3.35
N LEU A 33 0.36 -0.22 -3.53
CA LEU A 33 1.33 -0.82 -4.43
C LEU A 33 2.43 -1.49 -3.60
N ILE A 34 2.80 -2.70 -3.96
CA ILE A 34 3.96 -3.40 -3.41
C ILE A 34 4.79 -4.00 -4.56
N GLN A 35 6.10 -3.92 -4.40
CA GLN A 35 7.06 -4.51 -5.33
C GLN A 35 7.61 -5.80 -4.73
N GLN A 36 7.45 -6.91 -5.45
CA GLN A 36 7.88 -8.21 -4.99
C GLN A 36 9.00 -8.77 -5.86
N LYS A 37 9.89 -9.50 -5.18
CA LYS A 37 10.98 -10.24 -5.80
C LYS A 37 10.67 -11.72 -5.64
N ILE A 38 10.83 -12.48 -6.72
CA ILE A 38 10.60 -13.93 -6.73
C ILE A 38 11.82 -14.63 -7.32
N THR A 39 11.97 -15.91 -7.03
CA THR A 39 12.97 -16.74 -7.70
C THR A 39 12.49 -17.15 -9.09
N TYR A 40 13.43 -17.52 -9.95
CA TYR A 40 13.13 -18.04 -11.28
C TYR A 40 12.29 -19.32 -11.21
N VAL A 41 12.56 -20.19 -10.23
CA VAL A 41 11.78 -21.41 -10.01
C VAL A 41 10.31 -21.08 -9.68
N GLU A 42 10.09 -20.11 -8.80
CA GLU A 42 8.75 -19.62 -8.46
C GLU A 42 8.05 -18.98 -9.65
N ALA A 43 8.77 -18.18 -10.44
CA ALA A 43 8.23 -17.58 -11.66
C ALA A 43 7.76 -18.64 -12.66
N LEU A 44 8.47 -19.76 -12.80
CA LEU A 44 8.11 -20.86 -13.70
C LEU A 44 7.00 -21.77 -13.14
N ARG A 45 7.02 -22.07 -11.84
CA ARG A 45 6.15 -23.06 -11.20
C ARG A 45 4.91 -22.47 -10.51
N GLY A 46 4.85 -21.14 -10.38
CA GLY A 46 3.90 -20.48 -9.49
C GLY A 46 4.39 -20.54 -8.05
N THR A 47 3.93 -19.60 -7.23
CA THR A 47 4.28 -19.51 -5.81
C THR A 47 3.13 -18.89 -5.02
N VAL A 48 3.16 -19.04 -3.71
CA VAL A 48 2.24 -18.34 -2.80
C VAL A 48 3.05 -17.30 -2.03
N LEU A 49 2.80 -16.04 -2.32
CA LEU A 49 3.40 -14.93 -1.59
C LEU A 49 2.66 -14.70 -0.28
N LYS A 50 3.41 -14.52 0.80
CA LYS A 50 2.86 -14.06 2.09
C LYS A 50 3.14 -12.58 2.22
N ILE A 51 2.08 -11.77 2.16
CA ILE A 51 2.16 -10.31 2.19
C ILE A 51 1.66 -9.80 3.55
N PRO A 52 2.48 -9.10 4.35
CA PRO A 52 2.04 -8.53 5.62
C PRO A 52 1.17 -7.29 5.36
N THR A 53 -0.11 -7.32 5.72
CA THR A 53 -1.04 -6.21 5.48
C THR A 53 -0.90 -5.12 6.54
N LEU A 54 -1.38 -3.90 6.24
CA LEU A 54 -1.31 -2.76 7.18
C LEU A 54 -2.14 -2.96 8.46
N ASP A 55 -3.11 -3.88 8.46
CA ASP A 55 -3.91 -4.25 9.62
C ASP A 55 -3.31 -5.43 10.42
N GLY A 56 -2.08 -5.84 10.11
CA GLY A 56 -1.33 -6.86 10.85
C GLY A 56 -1.62 -8.31 10.46
N ARG A 57 -2.51 -8.56 9.48
CA ARG A 57 -2.73 -9.90 8.93
C ARG A 57 -1.58 -10.33 8.00
N SER A 58 -1.54 -11.62 7.67
CA SER A 58 -0.71 -12.15 6.59
C SER A 58 -1.60 -12.66 5.46
N LEU A 59 -1.54 -11.97 4.32
CA LEU A 59 -2.32 -12.29 3.14
C LEU A 59 -1.55 -13.28 2.25
N SER A 60 -2.14 -14.44 2.01
CA SER A 60 -1.59 -15.45 1.08
C SER A 60 -2.09 -15.19 -0.34
N VAL A 61 -1.20 -14.82 -1.24
CA VAL A 61 -1.51 -14.51 -2.64
C VAL A 61 -0.88 -15.55 -3.56
N THR A 62 -1.71 -16.26 -4.31
CA THR A 62 -1.24 -17.28 -5.26
C THR A 62 -0.92 -16.64 -6.59
N LEU A 63 0.34 -16.72 -7.00
CA LEU A 63 0.79 -16.32 -8.32
C LEU A 63 0.70 -17.51 -9.30
N PRO A 64 0.28 -17.26 -10.55
CA PRO A 64 0.21 -18.31 -11.56
C PRO A 64 1.61 -18.78 -11.99
N ARG A 65 1.64 -19.82 -12.83
CA ARG A 65 2.86 -20.25 -13.51
C ARG A 65 3.22 -19.27 -14.63
N ARG A 66 4.51 -19.21 -14.99
CA ARG A 66 5.03 -18.36 -16.08
C ARG A 66 4.84 -16.87 -15.83
N VAL A 67 5.13 -16.44 -14.61
CA VAL A 67 5.19 -15.01 -14.25
C VAL A 67 6.47 -14.39 -14.82
N THR A 68 6.35 -13.19 -15.35
CA THR A 68 7.47 -12.43 -15.94
C THR A 68 7.76 -11.16 -15.14
N LEU A 69 8.89 -10.53 -15.42
CA LEU A 69 9.18 -9.19 -14.92
C LEU A 69 8.07 -8.21 -15.37
N GLY A 70 7.67 -7.31 -14.47
CA GLY A 70 6.58 -6.36 -14.70
C GLY A 70 5.18 -6.96 -14.57
N TYR A 71 5.04 -8.26 -14.33
CA TYR A 71 3.73 -8.87 -14.06
C TYR A 71 3.07 -8.20 -12.86
N GLU A 72 1.78 -7.87 -13.01
CA GLU A 72 0.96 -7.25 -11.98
C GLU A 72 -0.15 -8.21 -11.55
N HIS A 73 -0.23 -8.49 -10.25
CA HIS A 73 -1.35 -9.19 -9.63
C HIS A 73 -2.19 -8.22 -8.80
N LYS A 74 -3.51 -8.27 -8.99
CA LYS A 74 -4.46 -7.38 -8.28
C LYS A 74 -5.23 -8.19 -7.25
N VAL A 75 -5.27 -7.69 -6.02
CA VAL A 75 -6.10 -8.22 -4.93
C VAL A 75 -7.10 -7.14 -4.51
N PRO A 76 -8.34 -7.17 -5.07
CA PRO A 76 -9.38 -6.21 -4.72
C PRO A 76 -9.74 -6.29 -3.23
N GLY A 77 -9.99 -5.15 -2.59
CA GLY A 77 -10.39 -5.07 -1.18
C GLY A 77 -9.24 -5.10 -0.18
N GLU A 78 -7.98 -5.17 -0.64
CA GLU A 78 -6.79 -5.17 0.23
C GLU A 78 -5.97 -3.85 0.10
N GLY A 79 -6.56 -2.81 -0.50
CA GLY A 79 -6.00 -1.45 -0.53
C GLY A 79 -6.37 -0.60 0.69
N MET A 80 -6.29 0.73 0.55
CA MET A 80 -6.69 1.69 1.57
C MET A 80 -8.22 1.82 1.68
N PRO A 81 -8.77 2.19 2.85
CA PRO A 81 -10.20 2.49 2.98
C PRO A 81 -10.64 3.62 2.07
N LEU A 82 -11.78 3.44 1.38
CA LEU A 82 -12.38 4.50 0.56
C LEU A 82 -13.11 5.50 1.48
N THR A 83 -12.63 6.76 1.50
CA THR A 83 -13.22 7.82 2.34
C THR A 83 -14.72 8.02 2.07
N LYS A 84 -15.15 7.83 0.81
CA LYS A 84 -16.54 8.07 0.39
C LYS A 84 -17.48 6.89 0.64
N VAL A 85 -16.95 5.68 0.84
CA VAL A 85 -17.76 4.47 0.98
C VAL A 85 -17.24 3.64 2.17
N PRO A 86 -17.80 3.85 3.37
CA PRO A 86 -17.40 3.11 4.57
C PRO A 86 -17.43 1.60 4.34
N GLY A 87 -16.42 0.90 4.85
CA GLY A 87 -16.29 -0.56 4.74
C GLY A 87 -15.75 -1.07 3.40
N ARG A 88 -15.58 -0.22 2.38
CA ARG A 88 -14.88 -0.60 1.15
C ARG A 88 -13.42 -0.19 1.19
N LYS A 89 -12.57 -1.03 0.61
CA LYS A 89 -11.15 -0.78 0.42
C LYS A 89 -10.80 -0.82 -1.07
N GLY A 90 -9.72 -0.13 -1.44
CA GLY A 90 -9.17 -0.18 -2.78
C GLY A 90 -8.49 -1.52 -3.06
N THR A 91 -7.59 -1.52 -4.03
CA THR A 91 -6.91 -2.73 -4.51
C THR A 91 -5.45 -2.74 -4.06
N LEU A 92 -4.97 -3.91 -3.64
CA LEU A 92 -3.54 -4.16 -3.53
C LEU A 92 -3.00 -4.61 -4.91
N LYS A 93 -2.03 -3.87 -5.46
CA LYS A 93 -1.34 -4.22 -6.69
C LYS A 93 0.08 -4.69 -6.37
N ILE A 94 0.36 -5.92 -6.76
CA ILE A 94 1.64 -6.58 -6.54
C ILE A 94 2.37 -6.63 -7.87
N THR A 95 3.48 -5.91 -7.99
CA THR A 95 4.30 -5.89 -9.20
C THR A 95 5.56 -6.70 -8.99
N ILE A 96 5.86 -7.62 -9.91
CA ILE A 96 7.13 -8.34 -9.89
C ILE A 96 8.22 -7.47 -10.52
N THR A 97 9.15 -6.99 -9.71
CA THR A 97 10.21 -6.07 -10.15
C THR A 97 11.58 -6.72 -10.24
N ASP A 98 11.73 -7.95 -9.75
CA ASP A 98 12.98 -8.70 -9.80
C ASP A 98 12.70 -10.21 -9.87
N ILE A 99 13.42 -10.92 -10.73
CA ILE A 99 13.42 -12.38 -10.80
C ILE A 99 14.86 -12.86 -10.61
N LYS A 100 15.11 -13.47 -9.46
CA LYS A 100 16.44 -13.98 -9.11
C LYS A 100 16.64 -15.38 -9.67
N TYR A 101 17.73 -15.58 -10.38
CA TYR A 101 18.06 -16.88 -10.97
C TYR A 101 18.64 -17.89 -9.98
N PHE A 102 19.05 -17.43 -8.78
CA PHE A 102 19.74 -18.22 -7.75
C PHE A 102 19.31 -17.75 -6.35
#